data_AF-A0A8B8MIN3-F1
#
_entry.id   AF-A0A8B8MIN3-F1
#
_cell.length_a   1.000
_cell.length_b   1.000
_cell.length_c   1.000
_cell.angle_alpha   90.00
_cell.angle_beta   90.00
_cell.angle_gamma   90.00
#
_symmetry.space_group_name_H-M   'P 1'
#
loop_
_entity.id
_entity.type
_entity.pdbx_description
1 polymer ?
#
loop_
_entity_poly.entity_id
_entity_poly.type
_entity_poly.pdbx_seq_one_letter_code
_entity_poly.pdbx_strand_id
1 'polypeptide(L)'
;MEEDAKRENKNMDSPTNSQQTVSDDDEIDYTSKPEFYDPDLDDKDEKWIHKRRQGRESDAVLSCPACFTTLCLECQRHEKYLTQYRAVFVVNCKIGNDKVLRQNSSRSRKRNRGAEGFDGNDARSSNSETFKQVCCSVCSTEVGVIDEDEVYHFYNVLPSES
;
A
#
# COMPACT_ATOMS: atom_id res chain seq x y z
N MET A 1 -35.74 -50.65 42.89
CA MET A 1 -37.16 -50.32 43.06
C MET A 1 -37.21 -48.82 43.14
N GLU A 2 -37.21 -48.20 41.96
CA GLU A 2 -38.40 -47.61 41.29
C GLU A 2 -38.51 -46.14 41.76
N GLU A 3 -38.16 -45.15 40.92
CA GLU A 3 -39.05 -44.44 39.97
C GLU A 3 -40.24 -43.78 40.71
N ASP A 4 -40.54 -42.48 40.62
CA ASP A 4 -40.62 -41.66 39.42
C ASP A 4 -40.51 -40.15 39.70
N ALA A 5 -40.00 -39.43 38.70
CA ALA A 5 -39.88 -37.99 38.65
C ALA A 5 -41.09 -37.35 37.93
N LYS A 6 -41.63 -36.26 38.49
CA LYS A 6 -42.07 -35.13 37.65
C LYS A 6 -41.96 -33.82 38.42
N ARG A 7 -40.95 -33.04 38.03
CA ARG A 7 -40.53 -31.79 38.64
C ARG A 7 -41.32 -30.61 38.07
N GLU A 8 -41.70 -29.74 39.00
CA GLU A 8 -42.26 -28.39 38.93
C GLU A 8 -41.78 -27.52 37.75
N ASN A 9 -42.59 -26.55 37.30
CA ASN A 9 -42.46 -25.18 37.81
C ASN A 9 -43.60 -24.25 37.39
N LYS A 10 -43.86 -23.30 38.29
CA LYS A 10 -44.99 -22.40 38.43
C LYS A 10 -44.97 -21.25 37.43
N ASN A 11 -46.17 -20.83 37.01
CA ASN A 11 -46.45 -19.53 36.39
C ASN A 11 -45.74 -18.39 37.13
N MET A 12 -45.12 -17.49 36.36
CA MET A 12 -44.79 -16.14 36.77
C MET A 12 -45.18 -15.21 35.62
N ASP A 13 -46.18 -14.37 35.87
CA ASP A 13 -46.66 -13.33 34.97
C ASP A 13 -45.58 -12.28 34.63
N SER A 14 -45.57 -11.83 33.38
CA SER A 14 -45.03 -10.50 33.01
C SER A 14 -46.09 -9.77 32.20
N PRO A 15 -46.66 -8.67 32.72
CA PRO A 15 -47.65 -7.88 32.02
C PRO A 15 -46.99 -6.74 31.23
N THR A 16 -47.66 -6.36 30.13
CA THR A 16 -47.70 -5.00 29.59
C THR A 16 -46.48 -4.52 28.78
N ASN A 17 -46.61 -4.53 27.45
CA ASN A 17 -46.96 -3.33 26.66
C ASN A 17 -46.70 -3.65 25.18
N SER A 18 -47.74 -4.03 24.45
CA SER A 18 -47.67 -4.19 23.00
C SER A 18 -47.60 -2.80 22.37
N GLN A 19 -46.44 -2.14 22.47
CA GLN A 19 -46.12 -1.01 21.62
C GLN A 19 -45.94 -1.56 20.22
N GLN A 20 -46.94 -1.27 19.39
CA GLN A 20 -46.95 -1.46 17.96
C GLN A 20 -45.63 -0.93 17.37
N THR A 21 -44.74 -1.84 16.99
CA THR A 21 -43.56 -1.50 16.20
C THR A 21 -44.06 -1.13 14.81
N VAL A 22 -44.24 0.17 14.57
CA VAL A 22 -44.31 0.71 13.20
C VAL A 22 -42.90 0.58 12.62
N SER A 23 -42.68 -0.40 11.75
CA SER A 23 -41.52 -0.34 10.87
C SER A 23 -41.91 0.54 9.70
N ASP A 24 -41.36 1.76 9.65
CA ASP A 24 -41.27 2.58 8.43
C ASP A 24 -40.33 1.87 7.43
N ASP A 25 -40.67 0.65 7.02
CA ASP A 25 -40.02 -0.03 5.91
C ASP A 25 -40.75 0.45 4.66
N ASP A 26 -40.18 1.47 4.01
CA ASP A 26 -40.66 1.95 2.71
C ASP A 26 -40.80 0.74 1.77
N GLU A 27 -42.02 0.49 1.28
CA GLU A 27 -42.32 -0.61 0.37
C GLU A 27 -41.45 -0.49 -0.88
N ILE A 28 -40.41 -1.33 -0.99
CA ILE A 28 -39.48 -1.29 -2.11
C ILE A 28 -40.24 -1.72 -3.38
N ASP A 29 -40.53 -0.77 -4.27
CA ASP A 29 -41.16 -1.04 -5.56
C ASP A 29 -40.20 -1.82 -6.47
N TYR A 30 -40.31 -3.14 -6.46
CA TYR A 30 -39.54 -4.04 -7.35
C TYR A 30 -39.97 -3.97 -8.83
N THR A 31 -40.97 -3.13 -9.18
CA THR A 31 -41.42 -2.95 -10.58
C THR A 31 -40.39 -2.19 -11.40
N SER A 32 -39.65 -1.29 -10.76
CA SER A 32 -38.49 -0.62 -11.34
C SER A 32 -37.23 -1.31 -10.83
N LYS A 33 -36.51 -2.01 -11.73
CA LYS A 33 -35.23 -2.62 -11.36
C LYS A 33 -34.25 -1.49 -11.06
N PRO A 34 -33.75 -1.33 -9.82
CA PRO A 34 -32.73 -0.32 -9.55
C PRO A 34 -31.52 -0.63 -10.43
N GLU A 35 -31.17 0.34 -11.28
CA GLU A 35 -29.95 0.25 -12.06
C GLU A 35 -28.79 0.39 -11.08
N PHE A 36 -28.16 -0.74 -10.76
CA PHE A 36 -26.99 -0.80 -9.87
C PHE A 36 -25.73 -0.18 -10.50
N TYR A 37 -25.86 0.55 -11.61
CA TYR A 37 -24.79 1.21 -12.33
C TYR A 37 -25.08 2.70 -12.42
N ASP A 38 -24.15 3.53 -11.95
CA ASP A 38 -24.18 4.98 -12.18
C ASP A 38 -23.40 5.25 -13.49
N PRO A 39 -24.08 5.66 -14.58
CA PRO A 39 -23.42 5.89 -15.87
C PRO A 39 -22.42 7.05 -15.84
N ASP A 40 -22.51 7.95 -14.86
CA ASP A 40 -21.61 9.10 -14.72
C ASP A 40 -20.43 8.82 -13.76
N LEU A 41 -20.34 7.61 -13.19
CA LEU A 41 -19.32 7.27 -12.20
C LEU A 41 -17.91 7.34 -12.81
N ASP A 42 -17.76 6.80 -14.02
CA ASP A 42 -16.49 6.85 -14.75
C ASP A 42 -16.06 8.31 -15.02
N ASP A 43 -16.99 9.16 -15.44
CA ASP A 43 -16.74 10.60 -15.69
C ASP A 43 -16.31 11.32 -14.40
N LYS A 44 -16.90 10.97 -13.26
CA LYS A 44 -16.56 11.56 -11.96
C LYS A 44 -15.18 11.12 -11.50
N ASP A 45 -14.84 9.84 -11.70
CA ASP A 45 -13.54 9.29 -11.37
C ASP A 45 -12.42 9.86 -12.25
N GLU A 46 -12.68 10.00 -13.56
CA GLU A 46 -11.75 10.65 -14.51
C GLU A 46 -11.46 12.10 -14.06
N LYS A 47 -12.51 12.89 -13.79
CA LYS A 47 -12.35 14.27 -13.30
C LYS A 47 -11.59 14.34 -11.98
N TRP A 48 -11.78 13.35 -11.10
CA TRP A 48 -11.05 13.27 -9.84
C TRP A 48 -9.55 13.00 -10.05
N ILE A 49 -9.19 12.06 -10.93
CA ILE A 49 -7.78 11.78 -11.27
C ILE A 49 -7.14 12.99 -11.95
N HIS A 50 -7.80 13.62 -12.92
CA HIS A 50 -7.29 14.83 -13.57
C HIS A 50 -7.03 15.96 -12.58
N LYS A 51 -7.97 16.19 -11.65
CA LYS A 51 -7.79 17.18 -10.58
C LYS A 51 -6.61 16.82 -9.68
N ARG A 52 -6.45 15.54 -9.36
CA ARG A 52 -5.35 15.06 -8.51
C ARG A 52 -3.99 15.22 -9.19
N ARG A 53 -3.89 14.92 -10.48
CA ARG A 53 -2.68 15.07 -11.30
C ARG A 53 -2.33 16.51 -11.66
N GLN A 54 -3.27 17.45 -11.56
CA GLN A 54 -3.06 18.86 -11.90
C GLN A 54 -2.49 19.07 -13.33
N GLY A 55 -2.82 18.18 -14.26
CA GLY A 55 -2.32 18.22 -15.65
C GLY A 55 -0.90 17.71 -15.86
N ARG A 56 -0.28 17.06 -14.87
CA ARG A 56 1.03 16.40 -15.03
C ARG A 56 0.86 15.07 -15.75
N GLU A 57 1.75 14.83 -16.72
CA GLU A 57 1.86 13.55 -17.39
C GLU A 57 2.60 12.56 -16.48
N SER A 58 2.09 11.33 -16.38
CA SER A 58 2.72 10.23 -15.67
C SER A 58 3.01 9.13 -16.67
N ASP A 59 4.17 8.51 -16.58
CA ASP A 59 4.55 7.42 -17.48
C ASP A 59 3.83 6.10 -17.13
N ALA A 60 3.48 5.91 -15.85
CA ALA A 60 2.84 4.69 -15.37
C ALA A 60 2.10 4.91 -14.05
N VAL A 61 1.26 3.94 -13.69
CA VAL A 61 0.78 3.74 -12.31
C VAL A 61 1.55 2.58 -11.70
N LEU A 62 2.11 2.77 -10.51
CA LEU A 62 2.95 1.75 -9.84
C LEU A 62 2.15 1.03 -8.76
N SER A 63 2.21 -0.30 -8.78
CA SER A 63 1.57 -1.18 -7.80
C SER A 63 2.57 -2.08 -7.08
N CYS A 64 2.26 -2.43 -5.84
CA CYS A 64 3.08 -3.36 -5.06
C CYS A 64 3.04 -4.77 -5.67
N PRO A 65 4.19 -5.44 -5.84
CA PRO A 65 4.23 -6.78 -6.45
C PRO A 65 3.60 -7.88 -5.57
N ALA A 66 3.49 -7.67 -4.26
CA ALA A 66 2.98 -8.68 -3.33
C ALA A 66 1.47 -8.56 -3.07
N CYS A 67 0.95 -7.34 -2.95
CA CYS A 67 -0.45 -7.09 -2.58
C CYS A 67 -1.22 -6.22 -3.58
N PHE A 68 -0.61 -5.84 -4.71
CA PHE A 68 -1.20 -5.00 -5.77
C PHE A 68 -1.74 -3.64 -5.30
N THR A 69 -1.42 -3.23 -4.08
CA THR A 69 -1.78 -1.89 -3.59
C THR A 69 -1.06 -0.84 -4.43
N THR A 70 -1.80 0.15 -4.90
CA THR A 70 -1.24 1.30 -5.62
C THR A 70 -0.27 2.05 -4.72
N LEU A 71 0.95 2.25 -5.20
CA LEU A 71 2.04 2.94 -4.49
C LEU A 71 2.30 4.33 -5.05
N CYS A 72 2.04 4.53 -6.35
CA CYS A 72 2.31 5.80 -7.01
C CYS A 72 1.38 5.97 -8.21
N LEU A 73 0.76 7.15 -8.31
CA LEU A 73 -0.08 7.55 -9.43
C LEU A 73 0.66 8.42 -10.45
N GLU A 74 1.77 9.04 -10.01
CA GLU A 74 2.57 10.00 -10.77
C GLU A 74 4.04 9.64 -10.68
N CYS A 75 4.56 8.98 -11.71
CA CYS A 75 5.97 8.62 -11.78
C CYS A 75 6.55 8.90 -13.15
N GLN A 76 7.86 9.15 -13.16
CA GLN A 76 8.67 9.29 -14.36
C GLN A 76 9.60 8.09 -14.49
N ARG A 77 9.68 7.52 -15.67
CA ARG A 77 10.57 6.39 -15.95
C ARG A 77 12.03 6.87 -15.94
N HIS A 78 12.90 6.10 -15.31
CA HIS A 78 14.31 6.45 -15.21
C HIS A 78 14.99 6.35 -16.59
N GLU A 79 15.76 7.39 -16.98
CA GLU A 79 16.37 7.48 -18.32
C GLU A 79 17.29 6.28 -18.66
N LYS A 80 18.08 5.83 -17.68
CA LYS A 80 19.03 4.73 -17.86
C LYS A 80 18.42 3.33 -17.73
N TYR A 81 17.38 3.17 -16.92
CA TYR A 81 16.84 1.88 -16.53
C TYR A 81 15.33 1.90 -16.68
N LEU A 82 14.84 1.31 -17.78
CA LEU A 82 13.41 1.35 -18.13
C LEU A 82 12.50 0.66 -17.10
N THR A 83 13.05 -0.22 -16.26
CA THR A 83 12.32 -0.92 -15.19
C THR A 83 12.30 -0.15 -13.88
N GLN A 84 12.93 1.03 -13.82
CA GLN A 84 12.99 1.87 -12.63
C GLN A 84 12.20 3.14 -12.84
N TYR A 85 11.57 3.62 -11.77
CA TYR A 85 10.71 4.77 -11.78
C TYR A 85 11.07 5.72 -10.66
N ARG A 86 11.02 7.02 -10.94
CA ARG A 86 11.23 8.11 -10.01
C ARG A 86 9.91 8.79 -9.71
N ALA A 87 9.66 9.09 -8.44
CA ALA A 87 8.46 9.79 -8.03
C ALA A 87 8.75 10.73 -6.86
N VAL A 88 7.97 11.80 -6.77
CA VAL A 88 7.98 12.74 -5.64
C VAL A 88 6.82 12.47 -4.71
N PHE A 89 5.66 12.08 -5.26
CA PHE A 89 4.45 11.82 -4.50
C PHE A 89 4.13 10.33 -4.51
N VAL A 90 4.15 9.73 -3.31
CA VAL A 90 3.82 8.33 -3.13
C VAL A 90 2.64 8.18 -2.17
N VAL A 91 1.94 7.08 -2.33
CA VAL A 91 0.84 6.67 -1.46
C VAL A 91 1.13 5.27 -0.95
N ASN A 92 0.64 4.95 0.25
CA ASN A 92 0.73 3.59 0.80
C ASN A 92 2.18 3.08 0.95
N CYS A 93 3.17 3.97 1.14
CA CYS A 93 4.58 3.66 1.37
C CYS A 93 5.01 4.01 2.81
N LYS A 94 5.93 3.24 3.38
CA LYS A 94 6.60 3.46 4.67
C LYS A 94 8.11 3.54 4.44
N ILE A 95 8.75 4.56 5.00
CA ILE A 95 10.21 4.71 4.93
C ILE A 95 10.82 3.95 6.12
N GLY A 96 11.68 3.00 5.82
CA GLY A 96 12.50 2.31 6.80
C GLY A 96 13.62 3.21 7.30
N ASN A 97 14.02 3.01 8.56
CA ASN A 97 15.16 3.73 9.14
C ASN A 97 16.51 3.14 8.72
N ASP A 98 16.51 2.00 8.02
CA ASP A 98 17.72 1.34 7.60
C ASP A 98 18.36 2.11 6.44
N LYS A 99 19.63 2.50 6.64
CA LYS A 99 20.41 3.20 5.63
C LYS A 99 21.02 2.15 4.72
N VAL A 100 20.49 2.02 3.52
CA VAL A 100 21.04 1.10 2.53
C VAL A 100 22.26 1.75 1.91
N LEU A 101 23.44 1.36 2.38
CA LEU A 101 24.69 1.69 1.68
C LEU A 101 24.71 0.88 0.38
N ARG A 102 24.90 1.55 -0.77
CA ARG A 102 25.20 0.88 -2.04
C ARG A 102 26.46 0.02 -1.86
N GLN A 103 26.28 -1.27 -1.54
CA GLN A 103 27.33 -2.24 -1.77
C GLN A 103 27.40 -2.44 -3.27
N ASN A 104 28.19 -1.59 -3.94
CA ASN A 104 28.67 -1.91 -5.26
C ASN A 104 29.37 -3.25 -5.14
N SER A 105 28.69 -4.33 -5.53
CA SER A 105 29.25 -5.66 -5.55
C SER A 105 30.26 -5.75 -6.70
N SER A 106 31.38 -5.05 -6.57
CA SER A 106 32.62 -5.55 -7.13
C SER A 106 32.92 -6.82 -6.32
N ARG A 107 32.46 -7.96 -6.84
CA ARG A 107 32.92 -9.28 -6.41
C ARG A 107 34.41 -9.34 -6.74
N SER A 108 35.23 -8.74 -5.88
CA SER A 108 36.68 -8.90 -5.85
C SER A 108 36.93 -10.32 -5.36
N ARG A 109 36.88 -11.28 -6.27
CA ARG A 109 37.55 -12.56 -6.08
C ARG A 109 39.05 -12.27 -6.09
N LYS A 110 39.61 -11.94 -4.93
CA LYS A 110 41.06 -11.94 -4.73
C LYS A 110 41.39 -12.64 -3.42
N ARG A 111 41.44 -13.98 -3.46
CA ARG A 111 42.34 -14.72 -2.57
C ARG A 111 43.73 -14.61 -3.19
N ASN A 112 44.53 -13.66 -2.73
CA ASN A 112 45.95 -13.95 -2.58
C ASN A 112 46.54 -13.15 -1.41
N ARG A 113 47.44 -13.85 -0.73
CA ARG A 113 48.07 -13.58 0.57
C ARG A 113 48.78 -12.22 0.65
N GLY A 114 48.77 -11.65 1.85
CA GLY A 114 49.95 -10.98 2.43
C GLY A 114 49.76 -9.53 2.87
N ALA A 115 50.30 -9.26 4.07
CA ALA A 115 50.75 -7.97 4.61
C ALA A 115 49.71 -7.04 5.27
N GLU A 116 49.60 -7.21 6.58
CA GLU A 116 49.80 -6.23 7.66
C GLU A 116 49.53 -4.74 7.42
N GLY A 117 48.69 -4.19 8.32
CA GLY A 117 48.91 -2.91 9.00
C GLY A 117 48.81 -1.62 8.18
N PHE A 118 47.64 -0.97 8.21
CA PHE A 118 47.59 0.48 8.10
C PHE A 118 46.34 1.03 8.82
N ASP A 119 46.59 1.65 9.98
CA ASP A 119 45.68 2.59 10.63
C ASP A 119 45.55 3.81 9.72
N GLY A 120 44.34 4.06 9.24
CA GLY A 120 44.08 5.03 8.19
C GLY A 120 42.66 5.56 8.32
N ASN A 121 42.55 6.63 9.10
CA ASN A 121 41.49 7.62 9.02
C ASN A 121 41.34 8.08 7.55
N ASP A 122 40.48 7.40 6.78
CA ASP A 122 40.18 7.78 5.40
C ASP A 122 38.80 8.43 5.38
N ALA A 123 38.79 9.71 5.78
CA ALA A 123 37.77 10.68 5.43
C ALA A 123 37.79 10.88 3.90
N ARG A 124 37.38 9.84 3.19
CA ARG A 124 37.14 9.86 1.75
C ARG A 124 35.76 10.42 1.55
N SER A 125 35.70 11.73 1.26
CA SER A 125 34.58 12.40 0.61
C SER A 125 34.21 11.67 -0.70
N SER A 126 33.52 10.55 -0.55
CA SER A 126 32.64 10.00 -1.57
C SER A 126 31.31 10.65 -1.25
N ASN A 127 30.64 11.30 -2.21
CA ASN A 127 29.23 11.69 -2.05
C ASN A 127 28.43 10.44 -1.65
N SER A 128 28.32 10.19 -0.35
CA SER A 128 27.64 9.05 0.20
C SER A 128 26.17 9.42 0.21
N GLU A 129 25.53 9.41 -0.95
CA GLU A 129 24.08 9.55 -1.05
C GLU A 129 23.46 8.52 -0.10
N THR A 130 22.88 9.01 0.99
CA THR A 130 22.29 8.14 2.00
C THR A 130 20.88 7.77 1.58
N PHE A 131 20.74 6.57 1.02
CA PHE A 131 19.43 6.04 0.65
C PHE A 131 18.75 5.39 1.86
N LYS A 132 17.46 5.69 2.05
CA LYS A 132 16.60 5.01 3.01
C LYS A 132 15.70 4.03 2.29
N GLN A 133 15.48 2.85 2.85
CA GLN A 133 14.61 1.84 2.26
C GLN A 133 13.14 2.31 2.26
N VAL A 134 12.39 1.95 1.21
CA VAL A 134 10.96 2.22 1.09
C VAL A 134 10.21 0.90 0.94
N CYS A 135 9.23 0.69 1.81
CA CYS A 135 8.42 -0.51 1.86
C CYS A 135 6.93 -0.18 1.68
N CYS A 136 6.15 -1.14 1.17
CA CYS A 136 4.71 -1.02 1.13
C CYS A 136 4.13 -0.98 2.55
N SER A 137 3.22 -0.04 2.81
CA SER A 137 2.55 0.11 4.10
C SER A 137 1.64 -1.07 4.48
N VAL A 138 1.15 -1.81 3.49
CA VAL A 138 0.16 -2.90 3.63
C VAL A 138 0.84 -4.24 3.88
N CYS A 139 1.75 -4.66 3.00
CA CYS A 139 2.41 -5.98 3.09
C CYS A 139 3.88 -5.91 3.54
N SER A 140 4.42 -4.72 3.81
CA SER A 140 5.82 -4.49 4.21
C SER A 140 6.89 -4.96 3.21
N THR A 141 6.51 -5.26 1.97
CA THR A 141 7.44 -5.60 0.90
C THR A 141 8.30 -4.40 0.53
N GLU A 142 9.60 -4.61 0.35
CA GLU A 142 10.52 -3.60 -0.18
C GLU A 142 10.21 -3.30 -1.63
N VAL A 143 9.98 -2.02 -1.92
CA VAL A 143 9.55 -1.54 -3.25
C VAL A 143 10.56 -0.59 -3.89
N GLY A 144 11.41 0.04 -3.06
CA GLY A 144 12.40 1.00 -3.54
C GLY A 144 13.25 1.61 -2.43
N VAL A 145 13.88 2.73 -2.76
CA VAL A 145 14.62 3.59 -1.83
C VAL A 145 14.23 5.06 -2.02
N ILE A 146 14.54 5.91 -1.05
CA ILE A 146 14.40 7.37 -1.15
C ILE A 146 15.77 8.01 -0.89
N ASP A 147 16.09 9.05 -1.65
CA ASP A 147 17.33 9.82 -1.51
C ASP A 147 17.19 11.00 -0.52
N GLU A 148 18.21 11.85 -0.47
CA GLU A 148 18.24 13.04 0.39
C GLU A 148 17.38 14.20 -0.14
N ASP A 149 17.09 14.21 -1.44
CA ASP A 149 16.22 15.17 -2.11
C ASP A 149 14.73 14.76 -2.04
N GLU A 150 14.40 13.77 -1.20
CA GLU A 150 13.06 13.22 -0.99
C GLU A 150 12.44 12.61 -2.28
N VAL A 151 13.28 12.16 -3.22
CA VAL A 151 12.86 11.48 -4.45
C VAL A 151 12.89 9.96 -4.26
N TYR A 152 11.74 9.35 -4.51
CA TYR A 152 11.56 7.90 -4.45
C TYR A 152 12.07 7.25 -5.72
N HIS A 153 12.88 6.21 -5.56
CA HIS A 153 13.43 5.38 -6.60
C HIS A 153 12.87 3.96 -6.47
N PHE A 154 11.90 3.63 -7.32
CA PHE A 154 11.26 2.32 -7.34
C PHE A 154 11.97 1.37 -8.32
N TYR A 155 12.24 0.14 -7.87
CA TYR A 155 12.83 -0.93 -8.69
C TYR A 155 12.15 -2.29 -8.52
N ASN A 156 11.26 -2.44 -7.53
CA ASN A 156 10.51 -3.67 -7.29
C ASN A 156 9.01 -3.36 -7.26
N VAL A 157 8.49 -2.92 -8.40
CA VAL A 157 7.10 -2.46 -8.59
C VAL A 157 6.53 -2.99 -9.90
N LEU A 158 5.20 -3.09 -9.96
CA LEU A 158 4.47 -3.43 -11.17
C LEU A 158 3.95 -2.14 -11.84
N PRO A 159 4.50 -1.74 -12.99
CA PRO A 159 3.97 -0.63 -13.77
C PRO A 159 2.73 -1.08 -14.54
N SER A 160 1.70 -0.23 -14.54
CA SER A 160 0.56 -0.32 -15.45
C SER A 160 0.58 0.91 -16.35
N GLU A 161 0.40 0.69 -17.66
CA GLU A 161 0.25 1.77 -18.64
C GLU A 161 -0.97 2.63 -18.27
N SER A 162 -0.82 3.95 -18.40
CA SER A 162 -1.88 4.93 -18.14
C SER A 162 -2.67 5.26 -19.40
#